data_AF-A0A0Q9YT38-F1
#
_entry.id   AF-A0A0Q9YT38-F1
#
_cell.length_a   1.000
_cell.length_b   1.000
_cell.length_c   1.000
_cell.angle_alpha   90.00
_cell.angle_beta   90.00
_cell.angle_gamma   90.00
#
_symmetry.space_group_name_H-M   'P 1'
#
loop_
_entity.id
_entity.type
_entity.pdbx_description
1 polymer ?
#
loop_
_entity_poly.entity_id
_entity_poly.type
_entity_poly.pdbx_seq_one_letter_code
_entity_poly.pdbx_strand_id
1 'polypeptide(L)'
;MYHRLRLTGLALLCACSMQNAFAFNVMKYSHNLATSESANEPSRATVLGIVESCGQVTNIDDDCLIQGLDRVANEENNLVAQGISKDYEDALNTGNFDSDPECQVETHLQANRIVGHCLLLAHYYALSERDHNSGLSQLELCLQGGLQGLADQGNMVALYMLSDLLEQKGIEDIANQWKKVKRLRKDSDEYHLLTKCYG
;
A
#
# COMPACT_ATOMS: atom_id res chain seq x y z
N MET A 1 52.75 7.32 -33.13
CA MET A 1 52.28 8.70 -32.91
C MET A 1 51.42 9.03 -34.14
N TYR A 2 50.09 8.99 -34.14
CA TYR A 2 49.14 9.75 -33.31
C TYR A 2 47.83 8.97 -33.03
N HIS A 3 47.11 9.47 -32.03
CA HIS A 3 45.88 9.02 -31.37
C HIS A 3 44.65 8.78 -32.26
N ARG A 4 43.90 7.68 -32.00
CA ARG A 4 42.52 7.63 -31.43
C ARG A 4 41.53 8.68 -31.96
N LEU A 5 40.39 8.23 -32.49
CA LEU A 5 39.09 8.48 -31.84
C LEU A 5 38.06 7.43 -32.29
N ARG A 6 37.59 6.64 -31.32
CA ARG A 6 36.45 5.73 -31.44
C ARG A 6 35.18 6.58 -31.24
N LEU A 7 34.29 6.62 -32.22
CA LEU A 7 32.91 7.06 -32.03
C LEU A 7 32.06 5.81 -31.85
N THR A 8 32.02 5.32 -30.61
CA THR A 8 31.01 4.38 -30.15
C THR A 8 29.69 5.12 -30.08
N GLY A 9 28.81 4.84 -31.04
CA GLY A 9 27.38 5.04 -30.86
C GLY A 9 26.90 4.13 -29.74
N LEU A 10 26.69 4.71 -28.56
CA LEU A 10 25.75 4.16 -27.59
C LEU A 10 24.80 5.31 -27.28
N ALA A 11 23.62 5.24 -27.92
CA ALA A 11 22.45 5.94 -27.44
C ALA A 11 22.19 5.44 -26.03
N LEU A 12 22.62 6.20 -25.02
CA LEU A 12 22.12 6.03 -23.67
C LEU A 12 20.67 6.51 -23.74
N LEU A 13 19.77 5.55 -23.99
CA LEU A 13 18.34 5.71 -23.78
C LEU A 13 18.16 6.28 -22.37
N CYS A 14 17.65 7.50 -22.30
CA CYS A 14 16.90 7.96 -21.15
C CYS A 14 15.74 6.98 -20.97
N ALA A 15 15.97 5.90 -20.21
CA ALA A 15 14.90 5.30 -19.46
C ALA A 15 14.62 6.28 -18.32
N CYS A 16 13.81 7.30 -18.63
CA CYS A 16 12.99 7.92 -17.61
C CYS A 16 12.31 6.75 -16.92
N SER A 17 12.70 6.48 -15.68
CA SER A 17 11.93 5.61 -14.80
C SER A 17 10.52 6.18 -14.81
N MET A 18 9.63 5.54 -15.56
CA MET A 18 8.20 5.70 -15.36
C MET A 18 8.01 5.28 -13.91
N GLN A 19 7.96 6.28 -13.03
CA GLN A 19 7.43 6.11 -11.70
C GLN A 19 5.99 5.74 -11.95
N ASN A 20 5.68 4.44 -11.96
CA ASN A 20 4.32 3.95 -11.91
C ASN A 20 3.72 4.61 -10.67
N ALA A 21 2.85 5.62 -10.84
CA ALA A 21 2.27 6.34 -9.72
C ALA A 21 1.40 5.44 -8.83
N PHE A 22 1.16 4.21 -9.29
CA PHE A 22 0.49 3.18 -8.53
C PHE A 22 1.10 1.79 -8.79
N ALA A 23 2.35 1.57 -8.40
CA ALA A 23 2.64 0.25 -7.87
C ALA A 23 2.21 0.29 -6.41
N PHE A 24 1.12 -0.40 -6.02
CA PHE A 24 0.99 -0.80 -4.62
C PHE A 24 2.29 -1.53 -4.30
N ASN A 25 3.18 -0.85 -3.57
CA ASN A 25 4.55 -1.27 -3.48
C ASN A 25 4.64 -2.29 -2.35
N VAL A 26 4.19 -3.50 -2.64
CA VAL A 26 4.28 -4.66 -1.74
C VAL A 26 5.70 -4.78 -1.18
N MET A 27 6.71 -4.46 -2.01
CA MET A 27 8.12 -4.48 -1.59
C MET A 27 8.46 -3.40 -0.56
N LYS A 28 7.92 -2.18 -0.69
CA LYS A 28 8.06 -1.10 0.32
C LYS A 28 7.46 -1.56 1.65
N TYR A 29 6.22 -2.02 1.63
CA TYR A 29 5.51 -2.41 2.85
C TYR A 29 6.09 -3.70 3.48
N SER A 30 6.57 -4.63 2.66
CA SER A 30 7.33 -5.80 3.12
C SER A 30 8.55 -5.40 3.96
N HIS A 31 9.32 -4.40 3.51
CA HIS A 31 10.48 -3.95 4.29
C HIS A 31 10.10 -3.45 5.69
N ASN A 32 9.01 -2.70 5.78
CA ASN A 32 8.54 -2.13 7.06
C ASN A 32 7.88 -3.17 7.98
N LEU A 33 7.40 -4.28 7.44
CA LEU A 33 6.96 -5.42 8.26
C LEU A 33 8.16 -6.12 8.93
N ALA A 34 9.33 -6.16 8.29
CA ALA A 34 10.53 -6.75 8.88
C ALA A 34 11.07 -5.95 10.09
N THR A 35 10.89 -4.62 10.07
CA THR A 35 11.22 -3.78 11.24
C THR A 35 10.27 -4.01 12.41
N SER A 36 9.03 -4.42 12.13
CA SER A 36 8.05 -4.80 13.14
C SER A 36 8.36 -6.17 13.77
N GLU A 37 8.76 -7.17 12.97
CA GLU A 37 9.22 -8.47 13.48
C GLU A 37 10.39 -8.31 14.48
N SER A 38 11.33 -7.43 14.14
CA SER A 38 12.54 -7.18 14.94
C SER A 38 12.36 -6.18 16.08
N ALA A 39 11.11 -5.78 16.38
CA ALA A 39 10.80 -4.89 17.50
C ALA A 39 11.29 -5.47 18.85
N ASN A 40 11.87 -4.60 19.68
CA ASN A 40 12.22 -4.99 21.05
C ASN A 40 10.96 -5.29 21.87
N GLU A 41 11.13 -6.05 22.97
CA GLU A 41 10.01 -6.51 23.80
C GLU A 41 9.11 -5.37 24.32
N PRO A 42 9.66 -4.27 24.89
CA PRO A 42 8.84 -3.13 25.30
C PRO A 42 8.01 -2.53 24.16
N SER A 43 8.64 -2.18 23.02
CA SER A 43 7.93 -1.56 21.89
C SER A 43 6.84 -2.47 21.35
N ARG A 44 7.12 -3.77 21.22
CA ARG A 44 6.15 -4.76 20.76
C ARG A 44 4.97 -4.88 21.72
N ALA A 45 5.22 -5.00 23.03
CA ALA A 45 4.17 -5.12 24.03
C ALA A 45 3.29 -3.86 24.07
N THR A 46 3.89 -2.66 23.97
CA THR A 46 3.12 -1.40 23.88
C THR A 46 2.21 -1.38 22.66
N VAL A 47 2.72 -1.71 21.47
CA VAL A 47 1.92 -1.70 20.25
C VAL A 47 0.80 -2.74 20.30
N LEU A 48 1.08 -3.97 20.72
CA LEU A 48 0.06 -5.01 20.85
C LEU A 48 -1.01 -4.62 21.89
N GLY A 49 -0.62 -4.00 23.00
CA GLY A 49 -1.57 -3.49 24.00
C GLY A 49 -2.51 -2.41 23.46
N ILE A 50 -2.03 -1.56 22.54
CA ILE A 50 -2.90 -0.59 21.84
C ILE A 50 -3.91 -1.34 20.98
N VAL A 51 -3.46 -2.31 20.16
CA VAL A 51 -4.35 -3.08 19.29
C VAL A 51 -5.45 -3.77 20.11
N GLU A 52 -5.10 -4.44 21.21
CA GLU A 52 -6.06 -5.10 22.10
C GLU A 52 -7.07 -4.11 22.72
N SER A 53 -6.65 -2.86 22.97
CA SER A 53 -7.55 -1.83 23.51
C SER A 53 -8.52 -1.26 22.47
N CYS A 54 -8.18 -1.36 21.18
CA CYS A 54 -8.96 -0.82 20.06
C CYS A 54 -9.87 -1.84 19.39
N GLY A 55 -9.85 -3.10 19.82
CA GLY A 55 -10.79 -4.11 19.38
C GLY A 55 -10.18 -5.51 19.28
N GLN A 56 -10.92 -6.40 18.62
CA GLN A 56 -10.40 -7.71 18.21
C GLN A 56 -9.86 -7.60 16.79
N VAL A 57 -8.89 -8.43 16.43
CA VAL A 57 -8.22 -8.43 15.11
C VAL A 57 -9.20 -8.47 13.93
N THR A 58 -10.36 -9.11 14.09
CA THR A 58 -11.40 -9.20 13.06
C THR A 58 -12.28 -7.95 12.94
N ASN A 59 -12.18 -7.02 13.88
CA ASN A 59 -12.95 -5.77 13.94
C ASN A 59 -12.20 -4.73 14.79
N ILE A 60 -11.00 -4.37 14.33
CA ILE A 60 -10.19 -3.29 14.93
C ILE A 60 -10.79 -1.95 14.51
N ASP A 61 -10.89 -1.02 15.46
CA ASP A 61 -11.15 0.38 15.16
C ASP A 61 -9.83 1.06 14.74
N ASP A 62 -9.70 1.33 13.43
CA ASP A 62 -8.52 1.95 12.84
C ASP A 62 -8.23 3.35 13.44
N ASP A 63 -9.28 4.14 13.72
CA ASP A 63 -9.11 5.49 14.27
C ASP A 63 -8.57 5.42 15.70
N CYS A 64 -9.08 4.49 16.50
CA CYS A 64 -8.53 4.20 17.83
C CYS A 64 -7.06 3.78 17.74
N LEU A 65 -6.75 2.84 16.85
CA LEU A 65 -5.41 2.28 16.72
C LEU A 65 -4.40 3.36 16.33
N ILE A 66 -4.72 4.18 15.31
CA ILE A 66 -3.84 5.27 14.87
C ILE A 66 -3.65 6.31 15.96
N GLN A 67 -4.72 6.72 16.68
CA GLN A 67 -4.57 7.65 17.81
C GLN A 67 -3.66 7.09 18.91
N GLY A 68 -3.79 5.80 19.21
CA GLY A 68 -2.93 5.13 20.19
C GLY A 68 -1.47 5.05 19.75
N LEU A 69 -1.23 4.70 18.49
CA LEU A 69 0.11 4.63 17.88
C LEU A 69 0.78 6.00 17.85
N ASP A 70 0.06 7.04 17.41
CA ASP A 70 0.57 8.41 17.35
C ASP A 70 0.93 8.94 18.74
N ARG A 71 0.10 8.63 19.74
CA ARG A 71 0.39 9.00 21.14
C ARG A 71 1.72 8.41 21.58
N VAL A 72 1.93 7.11 21.45
CA VAL A 72 3.17 6.46 21.93
C VAL A 72 4.37 6.76 21.04
N ALA A 73 4.17 7.00 19.74
CA ALA A 73 5.21 7.48 18.84
C ALA A 73 5.77 8.82 19.33
N ASN A 74 4.90 9.76 19.72
CA ASN A 74 5.29 11.10 20.14
C ASN A 74 5.72 11.20 21.61
N GLU A 75 5.00 10.54 22.52
CA GLU A 75 5.26 10.63 23.96
C GLU A 75 6.41 9.73 24.42
N GLU A 76 6.55 8.56 23.80
CA GLU A 76 7.50 7.52 24.21
C GLU A 76 8.66 7.33 23.21
N ASN A 77 8.69 8.11 22.12
CA ASN A 77 9.63 7.95 20.99
C ASN A 77 9.65 6.51 20.44
N ASN A 78 8.48 5.87 20.38
CA ASN A 78 8.37 4.50 19.90
C ASN A 78 8.47 4.45 18.36
N LEU A 79 9.66 4.12 17.86
CA LEU A 79 9.96 4.05 16.42
C LEU A 79 9.12 3.02 15.65
N VAL A 80 8.69 1.94 16.31
CA VAL A 80 7.82 0.93 15.68
C VAL A 80 6.44 1.54 15.45
N ALA A 81 5.86 2.18 16.47
CA ALA A 81 4.58 2.86 16.34
C ALA A 81 4.64 3.98 15.29
N GLN A 82 5.71 4.76 15.27
CA GLN A 82 5.93 5.80 14.25
C GLN A 82 5.97 5.22 12.83
N GLY A 83 6.64 4.09 12.63
CA GLY A 83 6.68 3.40 11.34
C GLY A 83 5.31 2.93 10.89
N ILE A 84 4.53 2.33 11.79
CA ILE A 84 3.17 1.83 11.51
C ILE A 84 2.23 2.99 11.15
N SER A 85 2.21 4.07 11.95
CA SER A 85 1.41 5.27 11.65
C SER A 85 1.76 5.86 10.30
N LYS A 86 3.07 5.94 9.99
CA LYS A 86 3.55 6.46 8.70
C LYS A 86 3.09 5.59 7.53
N ASP A 87 3.13 4.27 7.66
CA ASP A 87 2.69 3.37 6.59
C ASP A 87 1.18 3.50 6.33
N TYR A 88 0.38 3.67 7.38
CA TYR A 88 -1.03 3.96 7.26
C TYR A 88 -1.28 5.32 6.58
N GLU A 89 -0.60 6.38 7.00
CA GLU A 89 -0.72 7.72 6.40
C GLU A 89 -0.29 7.73 4.92
N ASP A 90 0.84 7.10 4.60
CA ASP A 90 1.32 6.96 3.23
C ASP A 90 0.29 6.19 2.36
N ALA A 91 -0.39 5.18 2.92
CA ALA A 91 -1.46 4.45 2.23
C ALA A 91 -2.70 5.33 1.99
N LEU A 92 -3.12 6.11 2.98
CA LEU A 92 -4.26 7.04 2.84
C LEU A 92 -4.02 8.11 1.77
N ASN A 93 -2.77 8.57 1.63
CA ASN A 93 -2.38 9.62 0.70
C ASN A 93 -1.83 9.09 -0.64
N THR A 94 -1.96 7.79 -0.89
CA THR A 94 -1.56 7.21 -2.18
C THR A 94 -2.47 7.73 -3.30
N GLY A 95 -1.89 8.13 -4.43
CA GLY A 95 -2.65 8.54 -5.63
C GLY A 95 -2.55 10.02 -6.00
N ASN A 96 -1.37 10.63 -5.88
CA ASN A 96 -1.12 12.05 -6.17
C ASN A 96 -2.00 13.03 -5.36
N PHE A 97 -2.51 12.63 -4.19
CA PHE A 97 -3.44 13.46 -3.39
C PHE A 97 -2.83 14.77 -2.92
N ASP A 98 -1.52 14.79 -2.69
CA ASP A 98 -0.77 15.99 -2.28
C ASP A 98 -0.66 17.03 -3.40
N SER A 99 -0.57 16.58 -4.66
CA SER A 99 -0.43 17.46 -5.82
C SER A 99 -1.75 17.77 -6.51
N ASP A 100 -2.74 16.89 -6.39
CA ASP A 100 -3.98 16.91 -7.16
C ASP A 100 -5.19 16.65 -6.25
N PRO A 101 -5.81 17.70 -5.66
CA PRO A 101 -6.97 17.55 -4.77
C PRO A 101 -8.17 16.86 -5.41
N GLU A 102 -8.29 16.91 -6.74
CA GLU A 102 -9.31 16.18 -7.50
C GLU A 102 -9.18 14.66 -7.42
N CYS A 103 -8.04 14.14 -6.97
CA CYS A 103 -7.86 12.72 -6.66
C CYS A 103 -8.50 12.30 -5.34
N GLN A 104 -8.84 13.24 -4.46
CA GLN A 104 -9.47 12.98 -3.16
C GLN A 104 -10.98 12.74 -3.28
N VAL A 105 -11.39 11.86 -4.20
CA VAL A 105 -12.79 11.45 -4.34
C VAL A 105 -13.07 10.21 -3.49
N GLU A 106 -14.33 10.03 -3.08
CA GLU A 106 -14.76 9.00 -2.14
C GLU A 106 -14.29 7.58 -2.53
N THR A 107 -14.31 7.23 -3.81
CA THR A 107 -13.87 5.91 -4.28
C THR A 107 -12.38 5.66 -4.03
N HIS A 108 -11.55 6.68 -4.15
CA HIS A 108 -10.11 6.60 -3.87
C HIS A 108 -9.88 6.51 -2.36
N LEU A 109 -10.57 7.36 -1.58
CA LEU A 109 -10.49 7.36 -0.12
C LEU A 109 -10.88 5.98 0.47
N GLN A 110 -11.94 5.36 -0.04
CA GLN A 110 -12.37 4.02 0.39
C GLN A 110 -11.33 2.95 0.07
N ALA A 111 -10.77 2.95 -1.14
CA ALA A 111 -9.76 1.97 -1.52
C ALA A 111 -8.47 2.14 -0.70
N ASN A 112 -8.00 3.38 -0.53
CA ASN A 112 -6.84 3.69 0.30
C ASN A 112 -7.05 3.32 1.78
N ARG A 113 -8.25 3.53 2.32
CA ARG A 113 -8.59 3.08 3.68
C ARG A 113 -8.50 1.56 3.84
N ILE A 114 -8.96 0.79 2.85
CA ILE A 114 -8.77 -0.67 2.85
C ILE A 114 -7.29 -1.02 2.87
N VAL A 115 -6.47 -0.35 2.06
CA VAL A 115 -5.02 -0.58 2.06
C VAL A 115 -4.40 -0.26 3.43
N GLY A 116 -4.74 0.90 4.01
CA GLY A 116 -4.29 1.30 5.35
C GLY A 116 -4.67 0.27 6.42
N HIS A 117 -5.94 -0.16 6.43
CA HIS A 117 -6.43 -1.21 7.33
C HIS A 117 -5.62 -2.51 7.21
N CYS A 118 -5.37 -2.95 5.97
CA CYS A 118 -4.60 -4.18 5.73
C CYS A 118 -3.14 -4.07 6.21
N LEU A 119 -2.54 -2.88 6.14
CA LEU A 119 -1.21 -2.64 6.70
C LEU A 119 -1.21 -2.72 8.23
N LEU A 120 -2.21 -2.12 8.89
CA LEU A 120 -2.37 -2.22 10.34
C LEU A 120 -2.48 -3.67 10.81
N LEU A 121 -3.30 -4.48 10.12
CA LEU A 121 -3.40 -5.92 10.38
C LEU A 121 -2.08 -6.65 10.14
N ALA A 122 -1.39 -6.36 9.03
CA ALA A 122 -0.12 -6.99 8.72
C ALA A 122 0.94 -6.73 9.80
N HIS A 123 1.04 -5.49 10.29
CA HIS A 123 1.94 -5.14 11.39
C HIS A 123 1.57 -5.86 12.68
N TYR A 124 0.27 -5.95 13.02
CA TYR A 124 -0.17 -6.73 14.17
C TYR A 124 0.29 -8.19 14.09
N TYR A 125 0.11 -8.85 12.94
CA TYR A 125 0.53 -10.25 12.77
C TYR A 125 2.05 -10.42 12.79
N ALA A 126 2.80 -9.52 12.15
CA ALA A 126 4.26 -9.52 12.23
C ALA A 126 4.78 -9.34 13.67
N LEU A 127 4.11 -8.51 14.47
CA LEU A 127 4.45 -8.30 15.88
C LEU A 127 4.02 -9.48 16.76
N SER A 128 2.78 -9.94 16.66
CA SER A 128 2.23 -10.98 17.55
C SER A 128 2.91 -12.33 17.34
N GLU A 129 3.16 -12.71 16.10
CA GLU A 129 3.77 -14.00 15.76
C GLU A 129 5.30 -13.93 15.69
N ARG A 130 5.88 -12.72 15.65
CA ARG A 130 7.30 -12.49 15.36
C ARG A 130 7.73 -13.19 14.06
N ASP A 131 6.88 -13.11 13.05
CA ASP A 131 7.13 -13.67 11.73
C ASP A 131 6.69 -12.68 10.65
N HIS A 132 7.66 -12.15 9.91
CA HIS A 132 7.42 -11.29 8.76
C HIS A 132 6.50 -11.94 7.72
N ASN A 133 6.59 -13.25 7.51
CA ASN A 133 5.79 -13.95 6.50
C ASN A 133 4.33 -14.04 6.90
N SER A 134 4.03 -14.15 8.20
CA SER A 134 2.67 -14.07 8.71
C SER A 134 2.05 -12.71 8.43
N GLY A 135 2.80 -11.63 8.69
CA GLY A 135 2.37 -10.26 8.33
C GLY A 135 2.11 -10.11 6.84
N LEU A 136 3.01 -10.59 5.98
CA LEU A 136 2.82 -10.57 4.52
C LEU A 136 1.60 -11.37 4.07
N SER A 137 1.42 -12.58 4.59
CA SER A 137 0.29 -13.43 4.22
C SER A 137 -1.03 -12.76 4.57
N GLN A 138 -1.09 -12.09 5.72
CA GLN A 138 -2.28 -11.37 6.17
C GLN A 138 -2.52 -10.08 5.38
N LEU A 139 -1.45 -9.36 5.01
CA LEU A 139 -1.53 -8.24 4.08
C LEU A 139 -2.18 -8.67 2.77
N GLU A 140 -1.68 -9.76 2.17
CA GLU A 140 -2.20 -10.27 0.91
C GLU A 140 -3.66 -10.72 1.00
N LEU A 141 -4.00 -11.49 2.03
CA LEU A 141 -5.37 -11.98 2.25
C LEU A 141 -6.34 -10.81 2.47
N CYS A 142 -5.96 -9.83 3.29
CA CYS A 142 -6.76 -8.65 3.55
C CYS A 142 -6.96 -7.81 2.28
N LEU A 143 -5.88 -7.53 1.53
CA LEU A 143 -5.99 -6.74 0.30
C LEU A 143 -6.86 -7.44 -0.73
N GLN A 144 -6.70 -8.74 -0.91
CA GLN A 144 -7.56 -9.50 -1.83
C GLN A 144 -9.02 -9.43 -1.41
N GLY A 145 -9.35 -9.71 -0.15
CA GLY A 145 -10.73 -9.69 0.33
C GLY A 145 -11.36 -8.29 0.35
N GLY A 146 -10.63 -7.31 0.89
CA GLY A 146 -11.09 -5.93 1.04
C GLY A 146 -11.27 -5.22 -0.29
N LEU A 147 -10.29 -5.32 -1.19
CA LEU A 147 -10.39 -4.71 -2.52
C LEU A 147 -11.42 -5.44 -3.38
N GLN A 148 -11.56 -6.76 -3.26
CA GLN A 148 -12.62 -7.50 -3.94
C GLN A 148 -14.01 -7.05 -3.49
N GLY A 149 -14.23 -6.87 -2.19
CA GLY A 149 -15.52 -6.39 -1.66
C GLY A 149 -15.90 -5.01 -2.22
N LEU A 150 -14.94 -4.08 -2.29
CA LEU A 150 -15.16 -2.76 -2.90
C LEU A 150 -15.35 -2.86 -4.42
N ALA A 151 -14.59 -3.72 -5.09
CA ALA A 151 -14.69 -3.97 -6.52
C ALA A 151 -16.07 -4.50 -6.92
N ASP A 152 -16.63 -5.44 -6.14
CA ASP A 152 -17.97 -6.00 -6.34
C ASP A 152 -19.07 -4.94 -6.13
N GLN A 153 -18.78 -3.88 -5.35
CA GLN A 153 -19.65 -2.71 -5.17
C GLN A 153 -19.45 -1.64 -6.27
N GLY A 154 -18.58 -1.88 -7.25
CA GLY A 154 -18.32 -0.98 -8.37
C GLY A 154 -17.23 0.07 -8.12
N ASN A 155 -16.42 -0.08 -7.07
CA ASN A 155 -15.28 0.82 -6.85
C ASN A 155 -14.16 0.55 -7.88
N MET A 156 -14.02 1.45 -8.84
CA MET A 156 -13.07 1.32 -9.95
C MET A 156 -11.60 1.42 -9.51
N VAL A 157 -11.31 2.14 -8.44
CA VAL A 157 -9.96 2.18 -7.87
C VAL A 157 -9.62 0.82 -7.30
N ALA A 158 -10.49 0.25 -6.45
CA ALA A 158 -10.26 -1.07 -5.87
C ALA A 158 -10.06 -2.16 -6.94
N LEU A 159 -10.85 -2.12 -8.02
CA LEU A 159 -10.67 -2.99 -9.19
C LEU A 159 -9.29 -2.82 -9.86
N TYR A 160 -8.82 -1.58 -10.01
CA TYR A 160 -7.49 -1.29 -10.55
C TYR A 160 -6.40 -1.83 -9.62
N MET A 161 -6.51 -1.55 -8.32
CA MET A 161 -5.54 -2.01 -7.31
C MET A 161 -5.46 -3.55 -7.25
N LEU A 162 -6.61 -4.23 -7.29
CA LEU A 162 -6.68 -5.68 -7.29
C LEU A 162 -6.09 -6.28 -8.57
N SER A 163 -6.34 -5.67 -9.73
CA SER A 163 -5.73 -6.11 -10.99
C SER A 163 -4.21 -5.98 -10.95
N ASP A 164 -3.67 -4.87 -10.42
CA ASP A 164 -2.22 -4.65 -10.33
C ASP A 164 -1.57 -5.66 -9.36
N LEU A 165 -2.18 -5.86 -8.17
CA LEU A 165 -1.72 -6.85 -7.20
C LEU A 165 -1.64 -8.26 -7.79
N LEU A 166 -2.66 -8.69 -8.54
CA LEU A 166 -2.69 -10.01 -9.18
C LEU A 166 -1.69 -10.15 -10.33
N GLU A 167 -1.44 -9.06 -11.08
CA GLU A 167 -0.44 -9.00 -12.15
C GLU A 167 0.98 -9.13 -11.58
N GLN A 168 1.29 -8.44 -10.48
CA GLN A 168 2.56 -8.58 -9.76
C GLN A 168 2.80 -10.01 -9.23
N LYS A 169 1.73 -10.75 -8.89
CA LYS A 169 1.81 -12.14 -8.42
C LYS A 169 1.89 -13.19 -9.54
N GLY A 170 1.89 -12.76 -10.81
CA GLY A 170 1.93 -13.66 -11.96
C GLY A 170 0.64 -14.47 -12.16
N ILE A 171 -0.47 -14.06 -11.55
CA ILE A 171 -1.79 -14.69 -11.70
C ILE A 171 -2.53 -13.99 -12.84
N GLU A 172 -1.92 -13.96 -14.02
CA GLU A 172 -2.35 -13.14 -15.15
C GLU A 172 -3.79 -13.45 -15.61
N ASP A 173 -4.20 -14.72 -15.57
CA ASP A 173 -5.55 -15.13 -15.99
C ASP A 173 -6.65 -14.52 -15.10
N ILE A 174 -6.43 -14.43 -13.78
CA ILE A 174 -7.36 -13.81 -12.85
C ILE A 174 -7.23 -12.29 -12.91
N ALA A 175 -6.01 -11.77 -13.01
CA ALA A 175 -5.79 -10.33 -13.25
C ALA A 175 -6.55 -9.84 -14.48
N ASN A 176 -6.57 -10.63 -15.57
CA ASN A 176 -7.29 -10.33 -16.80
C ASN A 176 -8.83 -10.30 -16.64
N GLN A 177 -9.40 -10.97 -15.64
CA GLN A 177 -10.83 -10.88 -15.29
C GLN A 177 -11.16 -9.54 -14.60
N TRP A 178 -10.22 -9.04 -13.78
CA TRP A 178 -10.31 -7.77 -13.06
C TRP A 178 -9.82 -6.56 -13.86
N LYS A 179 -9.10 -6.78 -14.98
CA LYS A 179 -8.78 -5.78 -16.03
C LYS A 179 -10.00 -5.13 -16.70
N LYS A 180 -11.23 -5.34 -16.23
CA LYS A 180 -12.41 -4.59 -16.71
C LYS A 180 -12.26 -3.07 -16.50
N VAL A 181 -11.44 -2.62 -15.54
CA VAL A 181 -11.03 -1.21 -15.45
C VAL A 181 -10.17 -0.78 -16.65
N LYS A 182 -9.29 -1.64 -17.18
CA LYS A 182 -8.57 -1.38 -18.45
C LYS A 182 -9.51 -1.42 -19.69
N ARG A 183 -10.78 -1.81 -19.50
CA ARG A 183 -11.86 -1.71 -20.51
C ARG A 183 -12.77 -0.49 -20.30
N LEU A 184 -12.52 0.34 -19.29
CA LEU A 184 -13.10 1.68 -19.25
C LEU A 184 -12.82 2.35 -20.59
N ARG A 185 -13.81 3.08 -21.10
CA ARG A 185 -13.58 3.83 -22.33
C ARG A 185 -12.53 4.89 -22.02
N LYS A 186 -11.47 4.96 -22.83
CA LYS A 186 -10.32 5.85 -22.60
C LYS A 186 -10.69 7.33 -22.58
N ASP A 187 -11.89 7.67 -23.05
CA ASP A 187 -12.52 8.98 -23.10
C ASP A 187 -13.52 9.23 -21.95
N SER A 188 -13.63 8.31 -20.97
CA SER A 188 -14.45 8.53 -19.77
C SER A 188 -13.71 9.36 -18.73
N ASP A 189 -14.45 10.21 -18.02
CA ASP A 189 -13.93 11.02 -16.92
C ASP A 189 -13.31 10.12 -15.83
N GLU A 190 -13.92 8.96 -15.55
CA GLU A 190 -13.37 8.01 -14.58
C GLU A 190 -12.03 7.42 -15.01
N TYR A 191 -11.85 7.12 -16.31
CA TYR A 191 -10.56 6.64 -16.82
C TYR A 191 -9.48 7.71 -16.70
N HIS A 192 -9.80 8.95 -17.08
CA HIS A 192 -8.88 10.07 -16.99
C HIS A 192 -8.46 10.35 -15.55
N LEU A 193 -9.42 10.38 -14.62
CA LEU A 193 -9.15 10.57 -13.21
C LEU A 193 -8.27 9.45 -12.65
N LEU A 194 -8.61 8.18 -12.91
CA LEU A 194 -7.81 7.04 -12.47
C LEU A 194 -6.36 7.12 -12.99
N THR A 195 -6.18 7.41 -14.29
CA THR A 195 -4.83 7.56 -14.85
C THR A 195 -4.08 8.78 -14.35
N LYS A 196 -4.77 9.85 -13.96
CA LYS A 196 -4.15 11.03 -13.39
C LYS A 196 -3.67 10.78 -11.95
N CYS A 197 -4.50 10.10 -11.17
CA CYS A 197 -4.24 9.84 -9.76
C CYS A 197 -3.25 8.68 -9.57
N TYR A 198 -3.29 7.68 -10.45
CA TYR A 198 -2.59 6.40 -10.26
C TYR A 198 -1.77 5.93 -11.47
N GLY A 199 -1.80 6.62 -12.61
CA GLY A 199 -1.16 6.21 -13.86
C GLY A 199 0.27 6.68 -14.07
#